data_AF-A0A3N5E672-F1
#
_entry.id   AF-A0A3N5E672-F1
#
_cell.length_a   1.000
_cell.length_b   1.000
_cell.length_c   1.000
_cell.angle_alpha   90.00
_cell.angle_beta   90.00
_cell.angle_gamma   90.00
#
_symmetry.space_group_name_H-M   'P 1'
#
loop_
_entity.id
_entity.type
_entity.pdbx_description
1 polymer ?
#
loop_
_entity_poly.entity_id
_entity_poly.type
_entity_poly.pdbx_seq_one_letter_code
_entity_poly.pdbx_strand_id
1 'polypeptide(L)'
;MKKQWTVLTALVLALASTAPVQAQQVLINQAGYLPDQAKYAYFTQADDSFYVIDKANGTARFGGPLVLSRTNDPATGLTIYRGDFSSLTQEGMYQISTSSGKTSMVFPVYWTAFESVYKKSLKGFYFQRCGGALLAQNAGVYIHPACHVNDGFFHSFTGRSGSALTTGGWHDAGDYGKYVVNAGITVGTLLLGYDLFPSRFAYDNLNIPESGNGVPDILDEVRFELEWLLSMQDSADGGVYFKVTTLNFDGFEMPQQDLNARYIYQKSSTATGDLAAVTAQAARLYASFDTAFAGRCLAAARHA
;
A
#
# COMPACT_ATOMS: atom_id res chain seq x y z
N MET A 1 16.42 69.11 3.17
CA MET A 1 16.88 67.85 2.52
C MET A 1 16.84 66.74 3.57
N LYS A 2 15.88 65.81 3.46
CA LYS A 2 15.62 64.76 4.45
C LYS A 2 16.68 63.65 4.32
N LYS A 3 17.42 63.35 5.40
CA LYS A 3 18.32 62.19 5.50
C LYS A 3 17.48 60.95 5.83
N GLN A 4 17.41 60.00 4.90
CA GLN A 4 16.85 58.67 5.15
C GLN A 4 17.90 57.83 5.89
N TRP A 5 17.48 57.21 6.99
CA TRP A 5 18.25 56.21 7.73
C TRP A 5 17.76 54.83 7.31
N THR A 6 18.62 54.05 6.67
CA THR A 6 18.35 52.66 6.33
C THR A 6 18.77 51.79 7.52
N VAL A 7 17.80 51.18 8.20
CA VAL A 7 18.06 50.19 9.25
C VAL A 7 18.25 48.83 8.55
N LEU A 8 19.48 48.30 8.56
CA LEU A 8 19.74 46.91 8.16
C LEU A 8 19.39 46.01 9.35
N THR A 9 18.34 45.20 9.21
CA THR A 9 18.05 44.09 10.13
C THR A 9 18.86 42.88 9.68
N ALA A 10 19.91 42.53 10.42
CA ALA A 10 20.66 41.30 10.19
C ALA A 10 19.83 40.11 10.72
N LEU A 11 19.35 39.28 9.79
CA LEU A 11 18.68 38.01 10.11
C LEU A 11 19.75 36.98 10.46
N VAL A 12 19.94 36.68 11.76
CA VAL A 12 20.78 35.58 12.20
C VAL A 12 20.00 34.28 12.02
N LEU A 13 20.31 33.52 10.97
CA LEU A 13 19.86 32.13 10.86
C LEU A 13 20.58 31.30 11.93
N ALA A 14 19.85 30.89 12.96
CA ALA A 14 20.28 29.82 13.85
C ALA A 14 20.28 28.50 13.05
N LEU A 15 21.46 28.06 12.62
CA LEU A 15 21.65 26.70 12.13
C LEU A 15 21.42 25.74 13.30
N ALA A 16 20.23 25.14 13.35
CA ALA A 16 19.99 23.99 14.20
C ALA A 16 20.97 22.89 13.78
N SER A 17 21.92 22.57 14.66
CA SER A 17 22.76 21.40 14.47
C SER A 17 21.87 20.16 14.55
N THR A 18 21.59 19.55 13.40
CA THR A 18 21.01 18.21 13.38
C THR A 18 22.08 17.27 13.93
N ALA A 19 21.89 16.80 15.16
CA ALA A 19 22.67 15.66 15.64
C ALA A 19 22.57 14.55 14.57
N PRO A 20 23.68 13.93 14.16
CA PRO A 20 23.62 12.85 13.19
C PRO A 20 22.66 11.79 13.73
N VAL A 21 21.65 11.43 12.94
CA VAL A 21 20.80 10.27 13.22
C VAL A 21 21.75 9.11 13.44
N GLN A 22 21.81 8.60 14.67
CA GLN A 22 22.64 7.44 14.97
C GLN A 22 22.06 6.28 14.17
N ALA A 23 22.73 5.92 13.07
CA ALA A 23 22.30 4.86 12.17
C ALA A 23 21.99 3.61 13.00
N GLN A 24 20.81 3.04 12.81
CA GLN A 24 20.36 1.89 13.58
C GLN A 24 21.32 0.71 13.32
N GLN A 25 22.06 0.30 14.36
CA GLN A 25 23.16 -0.65 14.22
C GLN A 25 22.69 -2.11 14.24
N VAL A 26 21.44 -2.34 14.65
CA VAL A 26 20.78 -3.65 14.69
C VAL A 26 19.48 -3.56 13.89
N LEU A 27 19.47 -4.22 12.74
CA LEU A 27 18.40 -4.22 11.75
C LEU A 27 17.62 -5.53 11.86
N ILE A 28 16.31 -5.42 11.98
CA ILE A 28 15.39 -6.54 12.14
C ILE A 28 14.13 -6.29 11.32
N ASN A 29 13.35 -7.34 11.08
CA ASN A 29 11.95 -7.16 10.72
C ASN A 29 11.16 -6.62 11.93
N GLN A 30 10.77 -5.34 11.87
CA GLN A 30 10.03 -4.69 12.95
C GLN A 30 8.56 -5.18 13.05
N ALA A 31 8.03 -5.78 11.98
CA ALA A 31 6.74 -6.48 12.05
C ALA A 31 6.84 -7.81 12.81
N GLY A 32 8.04 -8.39 12.90
CA GLY A 32 8.31 -9.62 13.62
C GLY A 32 8.61 -10.83 12.73
N TYR A 33 8.48 -12.02 13.33
CA TYR A 33 8.83 -13.29 12.70
C TYR A 33 7.81 -14.38 13.04
N LEU A 34 7.64 -15.34 12.13
CA LEU A 34 6.85 -16.54 12.38
C LEU A 34 7.70 -17.61 13.10
N PRO A 35 7.12 -18.37 14.05
CA PRO A 35 7.84 -19.39 14.82
C PRO A 35 8.62 -20.42 13.97
N ASP A 36 8.08 -20.84 12.83
CA ASP A 36 8.65 -21.91 11.99
C ASP A 36 9.47 -21.43 10.79
N GLN A 37 9.66 -20.12 10.65
CA GLN A 37 10.42 -19.53 9.54
C GLN A 37 11.82 -19.10 9.94
N ALA A 38 12.65 -18.83 8.94
CA ALA A 38 13.97 -18.25 9.12
C ALA A 38 13.86 -16.85 9.78
N LYS A 39 14.78 -16.56 10.71
CA LYS A 39 14.81 -15.31 11.47
C LYS A 39 16.23 -14.78 11.53
N TYR A 40 16.42 -13.59 10.98
CA TYR A 40 17.73 -12.96 10.87
C TYR A 40 17.72 -11.55 11.45
N ALA A 41 18.77 -11.21 12.17
CA ALA A 41 19.13 -9.84 12.50
C ALA A 41 20.39 -9.48 11.73
N TYR A 42 20.45 -8.26 11.21
CA TYR A 42 21.62 -7.74 10.50
C TYR A 42 22.26 -6.60 11.27
N PHE A 43 23.58 -6.49 11.17
CA PHE A 43 24.36 -5.54 11.94
C PHE A 43 25.36 -4.83 11.03
N THR A 44 25.53 -3.53 11.23
CA THR A 44 26.45 -2.69 10.43
C THR A 44 27.79 -2.45 11.15
N GLN A 45 27.98 -3.07 12.31
CA GLN A 45 29.21 -3.07 13.10
C GLN A 45 29.52 -4.49 13.55
N ALA A 46 30.80 -4.79 13.68
CA ALA A 46 31.26 -6.06 14.24
C ALA A 46 30.94 -6.12 15.73
N ASP A 47 30.58 -7.32 16.20
CA ASP A 47 30.48 -7.66 17.61
C ASP A 47 30.70 -9.18 17.72
N ASP A 48 31.05 -9.67 18.90
CA ASP A 48 31.34 -11.10 19.08
C ASP A 48 30.04 -11.94 19.09
N SER A 49 29.01 -11.43 19.77
CA SER A 49 27.77 -12.15 20.02
C SER A 49 26.54 -11.26 20.03
N PHE A 50 25.40 -11.88 19.72
CA PHE A 50 24.08 -11.29 19.91
C PHE A 50 23.21 -12.21 20.77
N TYR A 51 22.23 -11.61 21.42
CA TYR A 51 21.28 -12.25 22.31
C TYR A 51 19.88 -11.81 21.94
N VAL A 52 18.92 -12.74 22.00
CA VAL A 52 17.50 -12.46 21.85
C VAL A 52 16.88 -12.43 23.24
N ILE A 53 16.54 -11.23 23.71
CA ILE A 53 16.06 -10.97 25.07
C ILE A 53 14.54 -10.99 25.08
N ASP A 54 13.95 -11.87 25.89
CA ASP A 54 12.53 -11.92 26.20
C ASP A 54 12.14 -10.69 27.03
N LYS A 55 11.22 -9.87 26.50
CA LYS A 55 10.80 -8.63 27.16
C LYS A 55 9.83 -8.85 28.31
N ALA A 56 9.28 -10.05 28.50
CA ALA A 56 8.41 -10.34 29.64
C ALA A 56 9.20 -10.47 30.96
N ASN A 57 10.43 -10.99 30.91
CA ASN A 57 11.22 -11.29 32.10
C ASN A 57 12.70 -10.89 32.02
N GLY A 58 13.15 -10.33 30.88
CA GLY A 58 14.53 -9.89 30.67
C GLY A 58 15.54 -11.02 30.41
N THR A 59 15.09 -12.26 30.24
CA THR A 59 16.00 -13.40 30.03
C THR A 59 16.44 -13.52 28.57
N ALA A 60 17.69 -13.92 28.35
CA ALA A 60 18.16 -14.28 27.02
C ALA A 60 17.60 -15.67 26.65
N ARG A 61 16.75 -15.73 25.61
CA ARG A 61 16.17 -16.99 25.09
C ARG A 61 17.00 -17.61 23.99
N PHE A 62 17.87 -16.82 23.40
CA PHE A 62 18.80 -17.26 22.37
C PHE A 62 20.08 -16.44 22.48
N GLY A 63 21.21 -17.05 22.13
CA GLY A 63 22.50 -16.39 21.97
C GLY A 63 23.25 -17.06 20.83
N GLY A 64 23.93 -16.25 20.02
CA GLY A 64 24.69 -16.75 18.88
C GLY A 64 25.78 -15.79 18.43
N PRO A 65 26.73 -16.26 17.60
CA PRO A 65 27.76 -15.40 17.04
C PRO A 65 27.17 -14.46 15.99
N LEU A 66 27.79 -13.29 15.81
CA LEU A 66 27.60 -12.49 14.59
C LEU A 66 28.52 -13.05 13.52
N VAL A 67 27.94 -13.50 12.41
CA VAL A 67 28.73 -14.02 11.28
C VAL A 67 28.86 -12.92 10.25
N LEU A 68 30.09 -12.66 9.79
CA LEU A 68 30.32 -11.76 8.65
C LEU A 68 29.52 -12.27 7.44
N SER A 69 28.52 -11.50 7.02
CA SER A 69 27.65 -11.87 5.91
C SER A 69 28.18 -11.31 4.59
N ARG A 70 28.67 -10.07 4.62
CA ARG A 70 29.18 -9.39 3.42
C ARG A 70 30.07 -8.22 3.80
N THR A 71 31.14 -8.01 3.06
CA THR A 71 31.95 -6.78 3.09
C THR A 71 31.63 -5.94 1.87
N ASN A 72 31.63 -4.61 2.02
CA ASN A 72 31.35 -3.65 0.94
C ASN A 72 30.12 -4.05 0.10
N ASP A 73 28.98 -4.23 0.77
CA ASP A 73 27.76 -4.66 0.11
C ASP A 73 27.42 -3.76 -1.08
N PRO A 74 27.23 -4.30 -2.30
CA PRO A 74 27.11 -3.48 -3.50
C PRO A 74 25.88 -2.56 -3.51
N ALA A 75 24.87 -2.82 -2.69
CA ALA A 75 23.70 -1.96 -2.59
C ALA A 75 23.90 -0.81 -1.59
N THR A 76 24.69 -1.01 -0.54
CA THR A 76 24.79 -0.07 0.60
C THR A 76 26.20 0.46 0.88
N GLY A 77 27.24 -0.18 0.36
CA GLY A 77 28.66 0.05 0.71
C GLY A 77 29.05 -0.45 2.11
N LEU A 78 28.13 -1.06 2.84
CA LEU A 78 28.33 -1.42 4.24
C LEU A 78 29.02 -2.78 4.39
N THR A 79 29.74 -2.95 5.50
CA THR A 79 30.09 -4.28 6.00
C THR A 79 28.94 -4.75 6.89
N ILE A 80 28.38 -5.91 6.57
CA ILE A 80 27.16 -6.46 7.16
C ILE A 80 27.49 -7.78 7.85
N TYR A 81 27.07 -7.88 9.10
CA TYR A 81 27.07 -9.13 9.87
C TYR A 81 25.63 -9.64 10.03
N ARG A 82 25.47 -10.94 10.19
CA ARG A 82 24.18 -11.61 10.35
C ARG A 82 24.17 -12.47 11.60
N GLY A 83 23.12 -12.32 12.40
CA GLY A 83 22.74 -13.23 13.46
C GLY A 83 21.55 -14.07 13.02
N ASP A 84 21.65 -15.39 13.15
CA ASP A 84 20.57 -16.34 12.86
C ASP A 84 20.01 -16.86 14.18
N PHE A 85 18.73 -16.58 14.43
CA PHE A 85 18.00 -17.07 15.60
C PHE A 85 16.76 -17.86 15.18
N SER A 86 16.82 -18.53 14.03
CA SER A 86 15.71 -19.28 13.46
C SER A 86 15.20 -20.40 14.38
N SER A 87 16.06 -20.94 15.24
CA SER A 87 15.69 -21.96 16.24
C SER A 87 14.85 -21.44 17.40
N LEU A 88 14.73 -20.11 17.58
CA LEU A 88 13.77 -19.53 18.52
C LEU A 88 12.36 -19.68 17.96
N THR A 89 11.58 -20.60 18.52
CA THR A 89 10.19 -20.86 18.10
C THR A 89 9.17 -20.45 19.17
N GLN A 90 9.62 -20.15 20.38
CA GLN A 90 8.74 -19.71 21.46
C GLN A 90 8.09 -18.37 21.09
N GLU A 91 6.77 -18.29 21.25
CA GLU A 91 6.05 -17.05 21.03
C GLU A 91 6.35 -16.02 22.13
N GLY A 92 6.48 -14.75 21.75
CA GLY A 92 6.82 -13.70 22.69
C GLY A 92 7.22 -12.38 22.04
N MET A 93 7.48 -11.39 22.91
CA MET A 93 8.03 -10.10 22.51
C MET A 93 9.52 -10.08 22.84
N TYR A 94 10.35 -9.77 21.85
CA TYR A 94 11.79 -9.92 21.92
C TYR A 94 12.52 -8.64 21.54
N GLN A 95 13.76 -8.51 21.99
CA GLN A 95 14.70 -7.46 21.58
C GLN A 95 16.07 -8.09 21.35
N ILE A 96 16.74 -7.72 20.26
CA ILE A 96 18.15 -8.10 20.09
C ILE A 96 19.01 -7.20 20.98
N SER A 97 19.99 -7.80 21.63
CA SER A 97 21.10 -7.10 22.30
C SER A 97 22.43 -7.66 21.80
N THR A 98 23.44 -6.82 21.63
CA THR A 98 24.82 -7.26 21.34
C THR A 98 25.69 -7.22 22.59
N SER A 99 26.88 -7.84 22.57
CA SER A 99 27.85 -7.78 23.67
C SER A 99 28.32 -6.37 24.00
N SER A 100 28.40 -5.48 23.00
CA SER A 100 28.71 -4.05 23.19
C SER A 100 27.52 -3.21 23.70
N GLY A 101 26.38 -3.85 24.01
CA GLY A 101 25.20 -3.18 24.58
C GLY A 101 24.30 -2.46 23.57
N LYS A 102 24.46 -2.73 22.26
CA LYS A 102 23.57 -2.19 21.23
C LYS A 102 22.30 -3.00 21.17
N THR A 103 21.17 -2.34 20.88
CA THR A 103 19.86 -3.00 20.89
C THR A 103 19.02 -2.67 19.67
N SER A 104 18.12 -3.60 19.30
CA SER A 104 17.07 -3.37 18.30
C SER A 104 15.83 -2.71 18.92
N MET A 105 14.85 -2.38 18.07
CA MET A 105 13.45 -2.24 18.50
C MET A 105 12.93 -3.58 19.05
N VAL A 106 11.85 -3.53 19.82
CA VAL A 106 11.12 -4.72 20.24
C VAL A 106 10.33 -5.28 19.06
N PHE A 107 10.29 -6.60 18.90
CA PHE A 107 9.59 -7.29 17.83
C PHE A 107 8.87 -8.55 18.32
N PRO A 108 7.75 -8.94 17.67
CA PRO A 108 7.05 -10.17 17.98
C PRO A 108 7.69 -11.40 17.31
N VAL A 109 7.63 -12.54 17.98
CA VAL A 109 7.64 -13.86 17.35
C VAL A 109 6.28 -14.49 17.65
N TYR A 110 5.41 -14.58 16.66
CA TYR A 110 4.04 -15.11 16.79
C TYR A 110 3.55 -15.63 15.45
N TRP A 111 2.63 -16.59 15.44
CA TRP A 111 1.98 -17.05 14.20
C TRP A 111 1.19 -15.95 13.46
N THR A 112 0.83 -14.89 14.18
CA THR A 112 0.07 -13.73 13.71
C THR A 112 0.94 -12.49 13.46
N ALA A 113 2.28 -12.61 13.50
CA ALA A 113 3.21 -11.46 13.42
C ALA A 113 2.94 -10.54 12.22
N PHE A 114 2.49 -11.08 11.08
CA PHE A 114 2.21 -10.30 9.87
C PHE A 114 0.75 -9.89 9.70
N GLU A 115 -0.17 -10.33 10.56
CA GLU A 115 -1.60 -10.07 10.40
C GLU A 115 -1.92 -8.58 10.47
N SER A 116 -1.31 -7.84 11.41
CA SER A 116 -1.51 -6.40 11.50
C SER A 116 -0.98 -5.65 10.27
N VAL A 117 0.15 -6.07 9.70
CA VAL A 117 0.71 -5.42 8.51
C VAL A 117 -0.19 -5.68 7.31
N TYR A 118 -0.57 -6.94 7.10
CA TYR A 118 -1.52 -7.34 6.05
C TYR A 118 -2.83 -6.53 6.12
N LYS A 119 -3.49 -6.50 7.29
CA LYS A 119 -4.75 -5.76 7.45
C LYS A 119 -4.57 -4.26 7.21
N LYS A 120 -3.50 -3.66 7.73
CA LYS A 120 -3.25 -2.21 7.50
C LYS A 120 -2.93 -1.90 6.04
N SER A 121 -2.16 -2.76 5.37
CA SER A 121 -1.87 -2.63 3.94
C SER A 121 -3.13 -2.74 3.09
N LEU A 122 -4.00 -3.73 3.36
CA LEU A 122 -5.26 -3.85 2.64
C LEU A 122 -6.22 -2.68 2.94
N LYS A 123 -6.28 -2.23 4.20
CA LYS A 123 -7.06 -1.05 4.59
C LYS A 123 -6.57 0.23 3.91
N GLY A 124 -5.33 0.26 3.44
CA GLY A 124 -4.79 1.35 2.62
C GLY A 124 -5.62 1.64 1.37
N PHE A 125 -6.11 0.59 0.68
CA PHE A 125 -6.97 0.76 -0.51
C PHE A 125 -8.28 1.46 -0.19
N TYR A 126 -8.91 1.16 0.95
CA TYR A 126 -10.09 1.88 1.43
C TYR A 126 -9.81 3.39 1.58
N PHE A 127 -8.63 3.75 2.10
CA PHE A 127 -8.23 5.16 2.23
C PHE A 127 -7.92 5.84 0.90
N GLN A 128 -7.70 5.07 -0.17
CA GLN A 128 -7.51 5.57 -1.53
C GLN A 128 -8.83 5.60 -2.32
N ARG A 129 -9.99 5.22 -1.76
CA ARG A 129 -11.25 5.22 -2.50
C ARG A 129 -11.63 6.64 -2.98
N CYS A 130 -11.82 6.78 -4.28
CA CYS A 130 -12.32 7.96 -4.97
C CYS A 130 -13.85 7.91 -5.12
N GLY A 131 -14.51 9.07 -5.22
CA GLY A 131 -15.95 9.13 -5.52
C GLY A 131 -16.89 9.05 -4.31
N GLY A 132 -16.40 8.59 -3.16
CA GLY A 132 -17.15 8.46 -1.92
C GLY A 132 -16.54 9.25 -0.76
N ALA A 133 -17.29 9.42 0.31
CA ALA A 133 -16.78 9.98 1.56
C ALA A 133 -16.11 8.89 2.40
N LEU A 134 -14.99 9.21 3.04
CA LEU A 134 -14.40 8.38 4.09
C LEU A 134 -14.98 8.78 5.43
N LEU A 135 -15.88 7.96 5.97
CA LEU A 135 -16.61 8.25 7.20
C LEU A 135 -15.83 7.83 8.44
N ALA A 136 -15.96 8.59 9.52
CA ALA A 136 -15.23 8.38 10.78
C ALA A 136 -15.37 6.95 11.34
N GLN A 137 -16.53 6.31 11.14
CA GLN A 137 -16.79 4.94 11.60
C GLN A 137 -15.79 3.91 11.01
N ASN A 138 -15.36 4.09 9.75
CA ASN A 138 -14.46 3.17 9.05
C ASN A 138 -13.05 3.76 8.87
N ALA A 139 -12.91 5.09 8.93
CA ALA A 139 -11.68 5.83 8.64
C ALA A 139 -10.99 6.43 9.88
N GLY A 140 -11.65 6.42 11.04
CA GLY A 140 -11.16 7.07 12.24
C GLY A 140 -11.00 8.58 12.03
N VAL A 141 -9.77 9.08 12.16
CA VAL A 141 -9.43 10.50 11.97
C VAL A 141 -9.10 10.85 10.52
N TYR A 142 -8.88 9.86 9.65
CA TYR A 142 -8.47 10.06 8.24
C TYR A 142 -9.70 10.20 7.33
N ILE A 143 -10.54 11.19 7.61
CA ILE A 143 -11.82 11.40 6.94
C ILE A 143 -11.72 12.45 5.81
N HIS A 144 -12.55 12.29 4.79
CA HIS A 144 -12.85 13.37 3.84
C HIS A 144 -14.27 13.23 3.27
N PRO A 145 -14.93 14.35 2.88
CA PRO A 145 -16.18 14.31 2.11
C PRO A 145 -15.98 13.66 0.74
N ALA A 146 -17.08 13.35 0.04
CA ALA A 146 -17.00 12.81 -1.32
C ALA A 146 -16.17 13.71 -2.25
N CYS A 147 -15.34 13.09 -3.09
CA CYS A 147 -14.44 13.73 -4.03
C CYS A 147 -14.71 13.25 -5.45
N HIS A 148 -14.37 14.05 -6.48
CA HIS A 148 -14.41 13.66 -7.89
C HIS A 148 -15.73 12.99 -8.37
N VAL A 149 -16.86 13.41 -7.80
CA VAL A 149 -18.19 12.81 -8.06
C VAL A 149 -18.73 13.04 -9.48
N ASN A 150 -18.05 13.89 -10.26
CA ASN A 150 -18.41 14.23 -11.63
C ASN A 150 -17.43 13.65 -12.67
N ASP A 151 -16.52 12.75 -12.26
CA ASP A 151 -15.67 12.01 -13.19
C ASP A 151 -16.54 11.34 -14.28
N GLY A 152 -16.31 11.53 -15.57
CA GLY A 152 -15.30 12.37 -16.22
C GLY A 152 -15.68 12.82 -17.64
N PHE A 153 -14.90 13.77 -18.17
CA PHE A 153 -15.09 14.35 -19.50
C PHE A 153 -14.19 13.67 -20.54
N PHE A 154 -14.66 13.44 -21.76
CA PHE A 154 -13.78 12.89 -22.80
C PHE A 154 -12.70 13.90 -23.20
N HIS A 155 -11.42 13.50 -23.12
CA HIS A 155 -10.33 14.27 -23.68
C HIS A 155 -10.37 14.23 -25.21
N SER A 156 -9.86 15.26 -25.89
CA SER A 156 -9.83 15.33 -27.37
C SER A 156 -9.10 14.15 -28.03
N PHE A 157 -8.10 13.58 -27.35
CA PHE A 157 -7.37 12.38 -27.82
C PHE A 157 -8.24 11.12 -27.94
N THR A 158 -9.41 11.09 -27.31
CA THR A 158 -10.36 9.97 -27.47
C THR A 158 -11.09 10.00 -28.81
N GLY A 159 -11.07 11.14 -29.52
CA GLY A 159 -11.93 11.37 -30.68
C GLY A 159 -13.42 11.51 -30.34
N ARG A 160 -13.78 11.59 -29.05
CA ARG A 160 -15.15 11.77 -28.54
C ARG A 160 -15.28 13.10 -27.81
N SER A 161 -16.52 13.58 -27.74
CA SER A 161 -16.92 14.73 -26.94
C SER A 161 -17.96 14.32 -25.89
N GLY A 162 -18.22 15.20 -24.92
CA GLY A 162 -19.15 14.94 -23.82
C GLY A 162 -18.48 14.32 -22.60
N SER A 163 -19.27 13.62 -21.80
CA SER A 163 -18.83 12.98 -20.55
C SER A 163 -19.40 11.57 -20.43
N ALA A 164 -18.76 10.77 -19.57
CA ALA A 164 -19.27 9.49 -19.10
C ALA A 164 -19.00 9.41 -17.60
N LEU A 165 -19.95 8.85 -16.83
CA LEU A 165 -19.78 8.73 -15.39
C LEU A 165 -18.81 7.58 -15.08
N THR A 166 -17.62 7.92 -14.58
CA THR A 166 -16.52 7.02 -14.23
C THR A 166 -16.04 7.28 -12.79
N THR A 167 -16.98 7.53 -11.88
CA THR A 167 -16.75 7.72 -10.44
C THR A 167 -16.41 6.39 -9.76
N GLY A 168 -15.75 6.44 -8.60
CA GLY A 168 -15.29 5.25 -7.87
C GLY A 168 -13.83 4.92 -8.13
N GLY A 169 -13.43 3.73 -7.73
CA GLY A 169 -12.06 3.22 -7.85
C GLY A 169 -11.07 3.89 -6.90
N TRP A 170 -9.79 3.60 -7.04
CA TRP A 170 -8.74 4.10 -6.17
C TRP A 170 -7.96 5.26 -6.80
N HIS A 171 -7.64 6.27 -6.00
CA HIS A 171 -6.55 7.19 -6.29
C HIS A 171 -5.25 6.38 -6.37
N ASP A 172 -4.50 6.56 -7.46
CA ASP A 172 -3.41 5.67 -7.85
C ASP A 172 -2.18 5.77 -6.95
N ALA A 173 -1.89 6.99 -6.49
CA ALA A 173 -0.71 7.25 -5.68
C ALA A 173 -0.94 8.45 -4.76
N GLY A 174 0.04 9.35 -4.72
CA GLY A 174 -0.07 10.63 -4.01
C GLY A 174 -0.87 11.68 -4.78
N ASP A 175 -1.09 11.48 -6.08
CA ASP A 175 -2.05 12.24 -6.89
C ASP A 175 -3.42 11.57 -6.88
N TYR A 176 -4.43 12.31 -7.34
CA TYR A 176 -5.79 11.78 -7.41
C TYR A 176 -6.13 11.06 -8.73
N GLY A 177 -5.18 10.93 -9.66
CA GLY A 177 -5.36 10.20 -10.92
C GLY A 177 -5.79 8.74 -10.71
N LYS A 178 -6.48 8.17 -11.72
CA LYS A 178 -6.88 6.75 -11.74
C LYS A 178 -6.46 6.13 -13.06
N TYR A 179 -5.70 5.04 -13.05
CA TYR A 179 -5.01 4.51 -14.24
C TYR A 179 -5.25 3.01 -14.41
N VAL A 180 -5.85 2.62 -15.54
CA VAL A 180 -6.34 1.25 -15.74
C VAL A 180 -5.22 0.21 -15.74
N VAL A 181 -4.05 0.54 -16.28
CA VAL A 181 -2.92 -0.40 -16.34
C VAL A 181 -2.37 -0.71 -14.95
N ASN A 182 -2.22 0.30 -14.10
CA ASN A 182 -1.74 0.10 -12.73
C ASN A 182 -2.81 -0.59 -11.86
N ALA A 183 -4.08 -0.26 -12.07
CA ALA A 183 -5.20 -0.97 -11.48
C ALA A 183 -5.25 -2.44 -11.90
N GLY A 184 -4.95 -2.76 -13.17
CA GLY A 184 -4.91 -4.13 -13.69
C GLY A 184 -3.94 -5.03 -12.91
N ILE A 185 -2.68 -4.63 -12.78
CA ILE A 185 -1.70 -5.40 -12.01
C ILE A 185 -2.03 -5.43 -10.51
N THR A 186 -2.60 -4.36 -9.97
CA THR A 186 -3.01 -4.26 -8.56
C THR A 186 -4.13 -5.26 -8.25
N VAL A 187 -5.24 -5.19 -9.00
CA VAL A 187 -6.38 -6.09 -8.88
C VAL A 187 -5.96 -7.54 -9.12
N GLY A 188 -5.20 -7.81 -10.19
CA GLY A 188 -4.71 -9.16 -10.50
C GLY A 188 -3.88 -9.75 -9.36
N THR A 189 -3.03 -8.94 -8.72
CA THR A 189 -2.20 -9.39 -7.58
C THR A 189 -3.06 -9.70 -6.35
N LEU A 190 -4.05 -8.85 -6.03
CA LEU A 190 -4.95 -9.07 -4.89
C LEU A 190 -5.83 -10.32 -5.11
N LEU A 191 -6.39 -10.48 -6.29
CA LEU A 191 -7.17 -11.66 -6.67
C LEU A 191 -6.32 -12.92 -6.65
N LEU A 192 -5.08 -12.87 -7.16
CA LEU A 192 -4.15 -14.01 -7.11
C LEU A 192 -3.77 -14.38 -5.67
N GLY A 193 -3.56 -13.39 -4.80
CA GLY A 193 -3.31 -13.62 -3.37
C GLY A 193 -4.45 -14.39 -2.72
N TYR A 194 -5.70 -13.95 -2.95
CA TYR A 194 -6.89 -14.64 -2.48
C TYR A 194 -7.00 -16.06 -3.06
N ASP A 195 -6.79 -16.22 -4.36
CA ASP A 195 -6.90 -17.50 -5.07
C ASP A 195 -5.89 -18.55 -4.59
N LEU A 196 -4.65 -18.14 -4.36
CA LEU A 196 -3.57 -19.04 -3.90
C LEU A 196 -3.65 -19.34 -2.40
N PHE A 197 -4.15 -18.40 -1.59
CA PHE A 197 -4.15 -18.52 -0.13
C PHE A 197 -5.50 -18.16 0.50
N PRO A 198 -6.62 -18.76 0.09
CA PRO A 198 -7.96 -18.31 0.46
C PRO A 198 -8.18 -18.28 1.97
N SER A 199 -7.63 -19.24 2.73
CA SER A 199 -7.74 -19.27 4.20
C SER A 199 -7.00 -18.13 4.89
N ARG A 200 -5.96 -17.56 4.26
CA ARG A 200 -5.21 -16.41 4.79
C ARG A 200 -5.88 -15.08 4.47
N PHE A 201 -6.73 -15.06 3.44
CA PHE A 201 -7.43 -13.87 2.96
C PHE A 201 -8.94 -13.92 3.20
N ALA A 202 -9.44 -14.88 3.99
CA ALA A 202 -10.86 -15.05 4.31
C ALA A 202 -11.40 -14.05 5.35
N TYR A 203 -10.61 -13.05 5.73
CA TYR A 203 -11.02 -12.07 6.73
C TYR A 203 -12.11 -11.16 6.19
N ASP A 204 -13.16 -11.01 6.99
CA ASP A 204 -14.30 -10.11 6.78
C ASP A 204 -14.44 -9.21 8.03
N ASN A 205 -13.35 -8.52 8.38
CA ASN A 205 -13.20 -7.68 9.57
C ASN A 205 -12.18 -6.52 9.46
N LEU A 206 -11.98 -5.99 8.26
CA LEU A 206 -11.06 -4.89 7.94
C LEU A 206 -11.60 -3.53 8.40
N ASN A 207 -12.85 -3.48 8.84
CA ASN A 207 -13.60 -2.26 9.18
C ASN A 207 -13.78 -1.33 7.98
N ILE A 208 -14.06 -1.88 6.80
CA ILE A 208 -14.57 -1.14 5.63
C ILE A 208 -16.11 -1.16 5.64
N PRO A 209 -16.80 -0.32 4.84
CA PRO A 209 -18.27 -0.30 4.81
C PRO A 209 -18.91 -1.67 4.55
N GLU A 210 -18.22 -2.52 3.79
CA GLU A 210 -18.67 -3.86 3.41
C GLU A 210 -18.39 -4.94 4.47
N SER A 211 -17.53 -4.68 5.46
CA SER A 211 -17.13 -5.69 6.45
C SER A 211 -18.33 -6.27 7.22
N GLY A 212 -18.40 -7.59 7.29
CA GLY A 212 -19.47 -8.38 7.89
C GLY A 212 -20.56 -8.82 6.91
N ASN A 213 -20.39 -8.62 5.60
CA ASN A 213 -21.37 -8.98 4.58
C ASN A 213 -21.28 -10.46 4.15
N GLY A 214 -20.31 -11.23 4.65
CA GLY A 214 -20.07 -12.62 4.27
C GLY A 214 -19.18 -12.81 3.04
N VAL A 215 -18.60 -11.73 2.52
CA VAL A 215 -17.57 -11.70 1.48
C VAL A 215 -16.24 -11.31 2.14
N PRO A 216 -15.12 -11.98 1.81
CA PRO A 216 -13.83 -11.55 2.33
C PRO A 216 -13.51 -10.12 1.91
N ASP A 217 -13.06 -9.26 2.82
CA ASP A 217 -12.89 -7.81 2.58
C ASP A 217 -11.89 -7.52 1.45
N ILE A 218 -10.94 -8.42 1.17
CA ILE A 218 -10.05 -8.27 0.01
C ILE A 218 -10.83 -8.27 -1.30
N LEU A 219 -11.89 -9.07 -1.39
CA LEU A 219 -12.79 -9.10 -2.53
C LEU A 219 -13.72 -7.89 -2.51
N ASP A 220 -14.24 -7.46 -1.38
CA ASP A 220 -15.03 -6.22 -1.35
C ASP A 220 -14.23 -5.00 -1.82
N GLU A 221 -12.98 -4.89 -1.36
CA GLU A 221 -12.11 -3.80 -1.77
C GLU A 221 -11.76 -3.91 -3.26
N VAL A 222 -11.41 -5.10 -3.75
CA VAL A 222 -11.18 -5.32 -5.20
C VAL A 222 -12.44 -5.04 -6.03
N ARG A 223 -13.63 -5.36 -5.54
CA ARG A 223 -14.89 -5.05 -6.23
C ARG A 223 -15.07 -3.55 -6.40
N PHE A 224 -14.70 -2.74 -5.41
CA PHE A 224 -14.76 -1.28 -5.51
C PHE A 224 -13.96 -0.76 -6.73
N GLU A 225 -12.77 -1.32 -6.96
CA GLU A 225 -11.95 -0.97 -8.13
C GLU A 225 -12.47 -1.57 -9.43
N LEU A 226 -12.94 -2.83 -9.40
CA LEU A 226 -13.50 -3.48 -10.59
C LEU A 226 -14.73 -2.75 -11.12
N GLU A 227 -15.60 -2.20 -10.26
CA GLU A 227 -16.73 -1.38 -10.72
C GLU A 227 -16.27 -0.12 -11.47
N TRP A 228 -15.17 0.51 -11.04
CA TRP A 228 -14.56 1.60 -11.80
C TRP A 228 -13.94 1.11 -13.11
N LEU A 229 -13.17 0.02 -13.10
CA LEU A 229 -12.59 -0.57 -14.32
C LEU A 229 -13.66 -0.92 -15.36
N LEU A 230 -14.79 -1.48 -14.93
CA LEU A 230 -15.93 -1.78 -15.81
C LEU A 230 -16.53 -0.51 -16.43
N SER A 231 -16.53 0.61 -15.71
CA SER A 231 -16.98 1.91 -16.26
C SER A 231 -16.05 2.48 -17.34
N MET A 232 -14.80 2.00 -17.41
CA MET A 232 -13.79 2.44 -18.37
C MET A 232 -13.86 1.68 -19.70
N GLN A 233 -14.69 0.63 -19.81
CA GLN A 233 -14.90 -0.11 -21.04
C GLN A 233 -15.88 0.61 -21.97
N ASP A 234 -15.51 0.83 -23.23
CA ASP A 234 -16.45 1.37 -24.21
C ASP A 234 -17.41 0.29 -24.69
N SER A 235 -18.69 0.46 -24.39
CA SER A 235 -19.75 -0.45 -24.82
C SER A 235 -19.83 -0.68 -26.34
N ALA A 236 -19.33 0.24 -27.17
CA ALA A 236 -19.44 0.14 -28.62
C ALA A 236 -18.49 -0.91 -29.23
N ASP A 237 -17.25 -1.01 -28.74
CA ASP A 237 -16.19 -1.82 -29.35
C ASP A 237 -15.36 -2.64 -28.35
N GLY A 238 -15.60 -2.50 -27.04
CA GLY A 238 -14.95 -3.26 -25.98
C GLY A 238 -13.59 -2.73 -25.54
N GLY A 239 -13.03 -1.76 -26.28
CA GLY A 239 -11.76 -1.14 -25.94
C GLY A 239 -11.88 -0.28 -24.68
N VAL A 240 -10.81 -0.26 -23.89
CA VAL A 240 -10.80 0.34 -22.55
C VAL A 240 -9.98 1.62 -22.52
N TYR A 241 -10.56 2.68 -21.95
CA TYR A 241 -9.92 3.97 -21.76
C TYR A 241 -8.75 3.88 -20.79
N PHE A 242 -7.66 4.59 -21.06
CA PHE A 242 -6.39 4.36 -20.36
C PHE A 242 -6.37 4.89 -18.92
N LYS A 243 -7.00 6.04 -18.66
CA LYS A 243 -6.97 6.73 -17.36
C LYS A 243 -8.03 7.81 -17.24
N VAL A 244 -8.31 8.22 -16.00
CA VAL A 244 -9.06 9.43 -15.64
C VAL A 244 -8.18 10.32 -14.79
N THR A 245 -7.84 11.51 -15.26
CA THR A 245 -6.96 12.44 -14.51
C THR A 245 -7.15 13.89 -14.97
N THR A 246 -6.63 14.85 -14.21
CA THR A 246 -6.57 16.27 -14.56
C THR A 246 -5.54 16.52 -15.67
N LEU A 247 -5.52 17.73 -16.25
CA LEU A 247 -4.51 18.10 -17.27
C LEU A 247 -3.11 18.29 -16.65
N ASN A 248 -3.05 18.71 -15.40
CA ASN A 248 -1.83 18.91 -14.62
C ASN A 248 -2.03 18.31 -13.22
N PHE A 249 -0.96 17.83 -12.60
CA PHE A 249 -1.02 17.32 -11.24
C PHE A 249 -1.65 18.32 -10.27
N ASP A 250 -2.48 17.79 -9.38
CA ASP A 250 -3.06 18.50 -8.26
C ASP A 250 -1.99 19.05 -7.30
N GLY A 251 -2.39 20.03 -6.48
CA GLY A 251 -1.54 20.54 -5.41
C GLY A 251 -1.51 19.60 -4.20
N PHE A 252 -0.75 19.96 -3.18
CA PHE A 252 -0.88 19.33 -1.86
C PHE A 252 -2.15 19.82 -1.16
N GLU A 253 -3.29 19.29 -1.59
CA GLU A 253 -4.63 19.62 -1.11
C GLU A 253 -5.46 18.36 -0.87
N MET A 254 -6.59 18.46 -0.18
CA MET A 254 -7.48 17.31 0.05
C MET A 254 -8.30 16.97 -1.22
N PRO A 255 -8.72 15.72 -1.44
CA PRO A 255 -9.32 15.33 -2.72
C PRO A 255 -10.66 16.02 -3.03
N GLN A 256 -11.41 16.44 -2.02
CA GLN A 256 -12.63 17.24 -2.20
C GLN A 256 -12.37 18.69 -2.62
N GLN A 257 -11.12 19.15 -2.53
CA GLN A 257 -10.69 20.50 -2.91
C GLN A 257 -10.11 20.54 -4.33
N ASP A 258 -9.71 19.39 -4.88
CA ASP A 258 -9.35 19.25 -6.30
C ASP A 258 -10.64 19.32 -7.16
N LEU A 259 -11.00 20.54 -7.54
CA LEU A 259 -12.19 20.86 -8.33
C LEU A 259 -11.89 20.95 -9.84
N ASN A 260 -10.68 20.59 -10.27
CA ASN A 260 -10.29 20.65 -11.67
C ASN A 260 -11.11 19.66 -12.50
N ALA A 261 -11.33 20.02 -13.77
CA ALA A 261 -11.95 19.08 -14.71
C ALA A 261 -11.04 17.85 -14.89
N ARG A 262 -11.65 16.67 -14.81
CA ARG A 262 -10.99 15.39 -14.98
C ARG A 262 -11.40 14.72 -16.28
N TYR A 263 -10.42 14.16 -16.95
CA TYR A 263 -10.54 13.72 -18.33
C TYR A 263 -10.29 12.23 -18.49
N ILE A 264 -11.18 11.58 -19.22
CA ILE A 264 -11.03 10.24 -19.75
C ILE A 264 -10.10 10.32 -20.97
N TYR A 265 -8.97 9.60 -20.91
CA TYR A 265 -7.99 9.55 -22.00
C TYR A 265 -8.22 8.37 -22.94
N GLN A 266 -7.56 8.39 -24.09
CA GLN A 266 -7.73 7.44 -25.20
C GLN A 266 -7.66 5.98 -24.76
N LYS A 267 -8.27 5.10 -25.57
CA LYS A 267 -8.20 3.65 -25.36
C LYS A 267 -6.78 3.14 -25.55
N SER A 268 -6.44 2.05 -24.86
CA SER A 268 -5.19 1.32 -25.12
C SER A 268 -5.43 -0.18 -25.12
N SER A 269 -4.68 -0.91 -25.96
CA SER A 269 -4.73 -2.37 -26.00
C SER A 269 -4.24 -2.98 -24.69
N THR A 270 -3.29 -2.35 -24.00
CA THR A 270 -2.82 -2.77 -22.67
C THR A 270 -3.94 -2.67 -21.64
N ALA A 271 -4.62 -1.51 -21.54
CA ALA A 271 -5.75 -1.34 -20.62
C ALA A 271 -6.89 -2.31 -20.92
N THR A 272 -7.11 -2.61 -22.20
CA THR A 272 -8.12 -3.57 -22.66
C THR A 272 -7.74 -4.99 -22.24
N GLY A 273 -6.49 -5.41 -22.46
CA GLY A 273 -5.99 -6.72 -22.02
C GLY A 273 -5.98 -6.87 -20.50
N ASP A 274 -5.64 -5.81 -19.76
CA ASP A 274 -5.65 -5.80 -18.30
C ASP A 274 -7.08 -5.97 -17.76
N LEU A 275 -8.07 -5.22 -18.30
CA LEU A 275 -9.48 -5.42 -17.96
C LEU A 275 -9.91 -6.86 -18.25
N ALA A 276 -9.62 -7.38 -19.43
CA ALA A 276 -10.00 -8.74 -19.82
C ALA A 276 -9.46 -9.77 -18.82
N ALA A 277 -8.17 -9.66 -18.45
CA ALA A 277 -7.52 -10.58 -17.52
C ALA A 277 -8.16 -10.54 -16.13
N VAL A 278 -8.30 -9.35 -15.53
CA VAL A 278 -8.79 -9.23 -14.15
C VAL A 278 -10.28 -9.54 -14.04
N THR A 279 -11.08 -9.16 -15.03
CA THR A 279 -12.52 -9.47 -15.03
C THR A 279 -12.79 -10.95 -15.31
N ALA A 280 -11.96 -11.64 -16.11
CA ALA A 280 -12.03 -13.09 -16.26
C ALA A 280 -11.72 -13.82 -14.94
N GLN A 281 -10.69 -13.37 -14.21
CA GLN A 281 -10.36 -13.93 -12.89
C GLN A 281 -11.47 -13.66 -11.87
N ALA A 282 -11.99 -12.43 -11.84
CA ALA A 282 -13.10 -12.04 -10.98
C ALA A 282 -14.35 -12.88 -11.26
N ALA A 283 -14.71 -13.12 -12.52
CA ALA A 283 -15.86 -13.94 -12.88
C ALA A 283 -15.84 -15.32 -12.19
N ARG A 284 -14.67 -15.93 -12.04
CA ARG A 284 -14.53 -17.20 -11.30
C ARG A 284 -14.63 -17.00 -9.79
N LEU A 285 -13.88 -16.04 -9.24
CA LEU A 285 -13.75 -15.87 -7.78
C LEU A 285 -15.01 -15.34 -7.10
N TYR A 286 -15.79 -14.49 -7.78
CA TYR A 286 -17.04 -13.95 -7.24
C TYR A 286 -18.24 -14.88 -7.44
N ALA A 287 -18.14 -15.96 -8.20
CA ALA A 287 -19.29 -16.82 -8.53
C ALA A 287 -19.99 -17.41 -7.29
N SER A 288 -19.25 -17.66 -6.21
CA SER A 288 -19.79 -18.16 -4.94
C SER A 288 -20.40 -17.09 -4.03
N PHE A 289 -20.15 -15.81 -4.32
CA PHE A 289 -20.56 -14.68 -3.48
C PHE A 289 -21.64 -13.82 -4.16
N ASP A 290 -21.47 -13.54 -5.44
CA ASP A 290 -22.37 -12.72 -6.25
C ASP A 290 -22.33 -13.18 -7.72
N THR A 291 -23.27 -14.05 -8.06
CA THR A 291 -23.38 -14.61 -9.43
C THR A 291 -23.69 -13.56 -10.49
N ALA A 292 -24.39 -12.47 -10.12
CA ALA A 292 -24.73 -11.39 -11.05
C ALA A 292 -23.48 -10.56 -11.37
N PHE A 293 -22.70 -10.19 -10.35
CA PHE A 293 -21.42 -9.50 -10.54
C PHE A 293 -20.43 -10.37 -11.32
N ALA A 294 -20.30 -11.65 -10.98
CA ALA A 294 -19.48 -12.60 -11.72
C ALA A 294 -19.87 -12.67 -13.22
N GLY A 295 -21.17 -12.67 -13.52
CA GLY A 295 -21.69 -12.64 -14.88
C GLY A 295 -21.33 -11.36 -15.64
N ARG A 296 -21.41 -10.19 -14.97
CA ARG A 296 -20.98 -8.90 -15.53
C ARG A 296 -19.48 -8.91 -15.86
N CYS A 297 -18.65 -9.39 -14.94
CA CYS A 297 -17.21 -9.52 -15.16
C CYS A 297 -16.90 -10.44 -16.35
N LEU A 298 -17.57 -11.60 -16.47
CA LEU A 298 -17.37 -12.51 -17.59
C LEU A 298 -17.76 -11.87 -18.94
N ALA A 299 -18.86 -11.11 -18.96
CA ALA A 299 -19.30 -10.41 -20.16
C ALA A 299 -18.29 -9.34 -20.59
N ALA A 300 -17.81 -8.53 -19.64
CA ALA A 300 -16.78 -7.52 -19.90
C ALA A 300 -15.49 -8.15 -20.43
N ALA A 301 -15.05 -9.26 -19.84
CA ALA A 301 -13.85 -9.99 -20.26
C ALA A 301 -13.92 -10.53 -21.69
N ARG A 302 -15.11 -10.91 -22.16
CA ARG A 302 -15.32 -11.40 -23.53
C ARG A 302 -15.47 -10.28 -24.55
N HIS A 303 -15.88 -9.11 -24.10
CA HIS A 303 -16.08 -7.93 -24.95
C HIS A 303 -14.78 -7.17 -25.18
N ALA A 304 -13.89 -7.16 -24.18
CA ALA A 304 -12.53 -6.64 -24.27
C ALA A 304 -11.65 -7.52 -25.19
#